data_AF-J0S8T5-F1
#
_entry.id   AF-J0S8T5-F1
#
_cell.length_a   1.000
_cell.length_b   1.000
_cell.length_c   1.000
_cell.angle_alpha   90.00
_cell.angle_beta   90.00
_cell.angle_gamma   90.00
#
_symmetry.space_group_name_H-M   'P 1'
#
loop_
_entity.id
_entity.type
_entity.pdbx_description
1 polymer ?
#
loop_
_entity_poly.entity_id
_entity_poly.type
_entity_poly.pdbx_seq_one_letter_code
_entity_poly.pdbx_strand_id
1 'polypeptide(L)'
;MDVNFCRHYAGDGTPPSNRYCRSCPHAAAACDRLWGRVVALAGSHGGDPVPLPGTRASLSPNPKNPDIVRMQVNCRWGLPKEDFLYYIATGHAGMGRKGRRSDPRASPSMTRQEPYVGAIVALLGGMEIPEIAAVRQVQQGQDPAVP
;
A
#
# COMPACT_ATOMS: atom_id res chain seq x y z
N MET A 1 -1.48 -13.63 -2.64
CA MET A 1 -0.76 -12.76 -1.70
C MET A 1 0.69 -13.16 -1.80
N ASP A 2 1.48 -12.30 -2.42
CA ASP A 2 2.90 -12.54 -2.68
C ASP A 2 3.64 -12.50 -1.34
N VAL A 3 4.05 -13.66 -0.83
CA VAL A 3 4.77 -13.75 0.46
C VAL A 3 6.21 -13.21 0.38
N ASN A 4 6.68 -12.86 -0.82
CA ASN A 4 8.03 -12.36 -1.06
C ASN A 4 8.08 -10.84 -1.26
N PHE A 5 6.94 -10.12 -1.18
CA PHE A 5 6.92 -8.69 -1.51
C PHE A 5 7.82 -7.84 -0.60
N CYS A 6 8.07 -8.30 0.63
CA CYS A 6 9.03 -7.69 1.53
C CYS A 6 9.77 -8.80 2.28
N ARG A 7 11.10 -8.83 2.12
CA ARG A 7 11.97 -9.83 2.75
C ARG A 7 11.90 -9.87 4.28
N HIS A 8 11.45 -8.76 4.88
CA HIS A 8 11.30 -8.57 6.32
C HIS A 8 9.88 -8.78 6.82
N TYR A 9 8.95 -9.11 5.91
CA TYR A 9 7.54 -9.31 6.21
C TYR A 9 7.32 -10.80 6.48
N ALA A 10 7.47 -11.20 7.74
CA ALA A 10 7.39 -12.60 8.14
C ALA A 10 5.93 -13.02 8.37
N GLY A 11 5.52 -14.11 7.71
CA GLY A 11 4.25 -14.81 7.94
C GLY A 11 4.27 -16.11 7.14
N ASP A 12 3.86 -17.21 7.76
CA ASP A 12 3.78 -18.54 7.13
C ASP A 12 2.71 -18.63 6.03
N GLY A 13 1.81 -17.63 5.92
CA GLY A 13 0.84 -17.51 4.83
C GLY A 13 -0.13 -18.68 4.69
N THR A 14 -0.17 -19.57 5.69
CA THR A 14 -0.84 -20.87 5.63
C THR A 14 -1.85 -20.97 6.76
N PRO A 15 -3.14 -21.23 6.49
CA PRO A 15 -4.10 -21.50 7.56
C PRO A 15 -3.57 -22.61 8.50
N PRO A 16 -3.72 -22.49 9.84
CA PRO A 16 -4.66 -21.63 10.56
C PRO A 16 -4.09 -20.28 11.03
N SER A 17 -2.85 -19.92 10.67
CA SER A 17 -2.32 -18.61 11.06
C SER A 17 -3.14 -17.51 10.38
N ASN A 18 -3.42 -16.44 11.13
CA ASN A 18 -4.19 -15.33 10.60
C ASN A 18 -3.43 -14.71 9.43
N ARG A 19 -4.10 -14.45 8.30
CA ARG A 19 -3.57 -13.68 7.15
C ARG A 19 -2.98 -12.32 7.52
N TYR A 20 -3.28 -11.83 8.73
CA TYR A 20 -2.81 -10.59 9.34
C TYR A 20 -1.75 -10.77 10.44
N CYS A 21 -1.35 -12.00 10.79
CA CYS A 21 -0.27 -12.30 11.76
C CYS A 21 1.10 -12.10 11.12
N ARG A 22 1.37 -10.87 10.66
CA ARG A 22 2.60 -10.53 9.98
C ARG A 22 3.27 -9.35 10.67
N SER A 23 4.51 -9.54 11.09
CA SER A 23 5.32 -8.51 11.71
C SER A 23 6.51 -8.20 10.82
N CYS A 24 6.80 -6.92 10.67
CA CYS A 24 8.05 -6.45 10.07
C CYS A 24 8.74 -5.53 11.10
N PRO A 25 9.97 -5.84 11.52
CA PRO A 25 10.66 -5.05 12.54
C PRO A 25 10.93 -3.60 12.08
N HIS A 26 11.02 -3.38 10.76
CA HIS A 26 11.23 -2.06 10.16
C HIS A 26 9.92 -1.33 9.81
N ALA A 27 8.75 -1.93 10.09
CA ALA A 27 7.46 -1.34 9.72
C ALA A 27 7.29 0.05 10.33
N ALA A 28 7.55 0.21 11.63
CA ALA A 28 7.42 1.47 12.34
C ALA A 28 8.34 2.58 11.79
N ALA A 29 9.52 2.21 11.29
CA ALA A 29 10.50 3.17 10.79
C ALA A 29 10.22 3.65 9.36
N ALA A 30 9.61 2.80 8.52
CA ALA A 30 9.38 3.09 7.10
C ALA A 30 7.91 2.94 6.68
N CYS A 31 7.40 1.71 6.67
CA CYS A 31 6.07 1.39 6.12
C CYS A 31 4.93 2.11 6.84
N ASP A 32 4.97 2.20 8.16
CA ASP A 32 3.95 2.84 8.99
C ASP A 32 3.99 4.35 8.85
N ARG A 33 5.19 4.94 8.71
CA ARG A 33 5.34 6.39 8.46
C ARG A 33 4.78 6.79 7.11
N LEU A 34 5.12 6.05 6.05
CA LEU A 34 4.58 6.27 4.72
C LEU A 34 3.05 6.11 4.73
N TRP A 35 2.56 5.04 5.36
CA TRP A 35 1.13 4.79 5.44
C TRP A 35 0.40 5.86 6.27
N GLY A 36 1.01 6.35 7.35
CA GLY A 36 0.49 7.47 8.13
C GLY A 36 0.27 8.72 7.27
N ARG A 37 1.16 9.01 6.31
CA ARG A 37 0.95 10.09 5.34
C ARG A 37 -0.23 9.83 4.41
N VAL A 38 -0.44 8.59 3.96
CA VAL A 38 -1.61 8.22 3.14
C VAL A 38 -2.91 8.42 3.93
N VAL A 39 -2.95 8.02 5.20
CA VAL A 39 -4.12 8.19 6.08
C VAL A 39 -4.38 9.68 6.35
N ALA A 40 -3.32 10.46 6.63
CA ALA A 40 -3.42 11.89 6.82
C ALA A 40 -3.93 12.60 5.55
N LEU A 41 -3.41 12.23 4.37
CA LEU A 41 -3.90 12.71 3.09
C LEU A 41 -5.39 12.37 2.94
N ALA A 42 -5.80 11.13 3.20
CA ALA A 42 -7.20 10.74 3.08
C ALA A 42 -8.14 11.60 3.94
N GLY A 43 -7.66 12.09 5.10
CA GLY A 43 -8.41 12.98 6.00
C GLY A 43 -8.15 14.48 5.82
N SER A 44 -7.34 14.91 4.84
CA SER A 44 -6.85 16.30 4.77
C SER A 44 -7.90 17.31 4.28
N HIS A 45 -9.03 16.84 3.77
CA HIS A 45 -10.07 17.68 3.15
C HIS A 45 -11.27 17.88 4.07
N GLY A 46 -11.02 18.19 5.35
CA GLY A 46 -12.08 18.56 6.30
C GLY A 46 -13.13 17.48 6.58
N GLY A 47 -12.80 16.20 6.31
CA GLY A 47 -13.74 15.08 6.39
C GLY A 47 -14.40 14.70 5.07
N ASP A 48 -14.29 15.55 4.04
CA ASP A 48 -14.74 15.23 2.68
C ASP A 48 -13.73 14.34 1.95
N PRO A 49 -14.16 13.54 0.96
CA PRO A 49 -13.26 12.75 0.15
C PRO A 49 -12.28 13.62 -0.66
N VAL A 50 -11.01 13.21 -0.73
CA VAL A 50 -9.96 13.83 -1.53
C VAL A 50 -10.03 13.30 -2.97
N PRO A 51 -10.17 14.15 -4.00
CA PRO A 51 -10.14 13.69 -5.38
C PRO A 51 -8.73 13.23 -5.78
N LEU A 52 -8.65 12.12 -6.50
CA LEU A 52 -7.38 11.58 -7.01
C LEU A 52 -7.12 12.07 -8.45
N PRO A 53 -6.05 12.87 -8.69
CA PRO A 53 -5.75 13.44 -9.99
C PRO A 53 -5.65 12.40 -11.10
N GLY A 54 -6.13 12.77 -12.30
CA GLY A 54 -6.10 11.88 -13.48
C GLY A 54 -7.07 10.69 -13.38
N THR A 55 -7.91 10.63 -12.35
CA THR A 55 -8.92 9.58 -12.17
C THR A 55 -10.27 10.20 -11.80
N ARG A 56 -11.32 9.38 -11.80
CA ARG A 56 -12.63 9.75 -11.22
C ARG A 56 -12.77 9.28 -9.77
N ALA A 57 -11.68 8.85 -9.14
CA ALA A 57 -11.70 8.30 -7.80
C ALA A 57 -11.56 9.39 -6.75
N SER A 58 -12.13 9.13 -5.57
CA SER A 58 -11.87 9.88 -4.36
C SER A 58 -11.38 8.96 -3.24
N LEU A 59 -10.60 9.53 -2.34
CA LEU A 59 -9.95 8.89 -1.20
C LEU A 59 -10.55 9.43 0.11
N SER A 60 -10.85 8.56 1.07
CA SER A 60 -11.31 8.97 2.42
C SER A 60 -10.78 8.02 3.49
N PRO A 61 -10.68 8.43 4.76
CA PRO A 61 -10.13 7.57 5.81
C PRO A 61 -11.13 6.46 6.17
N ASN A 62 -10.62 5.38 6.74
CA ASN A 62 -11.45 4.32 7.32
C ASN A 62 -11.31 4.30 8.85
N PRO A 63 -12.22 4.91 9.62
CA PRO A 63 -12.08 5.00 11.07
C PRO A 63 -12.13 3.65 11.78
N LYS A 64 -12.64 2.59 11.12
CA LYS A 64 -12.71 1.24 11.69
C LYS A 64 -11.43 0.43 11.51
N ASN A 65 -10.61 0.75 10.52
CA ASN A 65 -9.37 0.03 10.24
C ASN A 65 -8.38 0.98 9.57
N PRO A 66 -7.37 1.48 10.30
CA PRO A 66 -6.42 2.45 9.80
C PRO A 66 -5.48 1.87 8.72
N ASP A 67 -5.34 0.55 8.61
CA ASP A 67 -4.53 -0.11 7.56
C ASP A 67 -5.26 -0.19 6.20
N ILE A 68 -6.44 0.41 6.09
CA ILE A 68 -7.21 0.47 4.83
C ILE A 68 -7.72 1.90 4.65
N VAL A 69 -7.51 2.47 3.47
CA VAL A 69 -8.19 3.70 3.06
C VAL A 69 -9.37 3.38 2.15
N ARG A 70 -10.39 4.22 2.17
CA ARG A 70 -11.59 4.04 1.34
C ARG A 70 -11.40 4.75 0.01
N MET A 71 -11.70 4.00 -1.03
CA MET A 71 -11.65 4.43 -2.42
C MET A 71 -13.07 4.45 -2.96
N GLN A 72 -13.43 5.47 -3.73
CA GLN A 72 -14.75 5.56 -4.35
C GLN A 72 -14.64 6.10 -5.77
N VAL A 73 -15.23 5.38 -6.73
CA VAL A 73 -15.44 5.85 -8.11
C VAL A 73 -16.94 5.78 -8.38
N ASN A 74 -17.43 4.59 -8.73
CA ASN A 74 -18.86 4.27 -8.83
C ASN A 74 -19.33 3.44 -7.63
N CYS A 75 -18.42 2.64 -7.06
CA CYS A 75 -18.62 1.86 -5.86
C CYS A 75 -17.53 2.18 -4.85
N ARG A 76 -17.83 1.93 -3.57
CA ARG A 76 -16.86 2.06 -2.49
C ARG A 76 -16.11 0.75 -2.30
N TRP A 77 -14.78 0.83 -2.29
CA TRP A 77 -13.89 -0.29 -2.02
C TRP A 77 -12.73 0.17 -1.13
N GLY A 78 -11.94 -0.77 -0.62
CA GLY A 78 -10.81 -0.48 0.27
C GLY A 78 -9.48 -0.70 -0.44
N LEU A 79 -8.56 0.25 -0.33
CA LEU A 79 -7.15 0.07 -0.67
C LEU A 79 -6.40 -0.32 0.61
N PRO A 80 -5.94 -1.57 0.74
CA PRO A 80 -5.13 -1.99 1.86
C PRO A 80 -3.72 -1.42 1.77
N LYS A 81 -3.12 -1.15 2.93
CA LYS A 81 -1.71 -0.78 3.07
C LYS A 81 -0.76 -1.71 2.32
N GLU A 82 -1.00 -3.01 2.38
CA GLU A 82 -0.16 -4.02 1.72
C GLU A 82 -0.13 -3.84 0.19
N ASP A 83 -1.27 -3.60 -0.44
CA ASP A 83 -1.35 -3.38 -1.89
C ASP A 83 -0.68 -2.06 -2.31
N PHE A 84 -0.78 -1.02 -1.48
CA PHE A 84 -0.07 0.24 -1.69
C PHE A 84 1.46 0.03 -1.61
N LEU A 85 1.94 -0.62 -0.54
CA LEU A 85 3.37 -0.89 -0.35
C LEU A 85 3.93 -1.83 -1.43
N TYR A 86 3.10 -2.75 -1.94
CA TYR A 86 3.46 -3.60 -3.07
C TYR A 86 3.76 -2.78 -4.32
N TYR A 87 2.86 -1.84 -4.68
CA TYR A 87 3.09 -0.94 -5.81
C TYR A 87 4.37 -0.11 -5.63
N ILE A 88 4.65 0.37 -4.42
CA ILE A 88 5.90 1.09 -4.13
C ILE A 88 7.13 0.21 -4.39
N ALA A 89 7.04 -1.09 -4.10
CA ALA A 89 8.14 -2.04 -4.29
C ALA A 89 8.39 -2.38 -5.75
N THR A 90 7.32 -2.70 -6.48
CA THR A 90 7.40 -3.33 -7.79
C THR A 90 7.16 -2.35 -8.95
N GLY A 91 6.64 -1.15 -8.65
CA GLY A 91 6.11 -0.22 -9.64
C GLY A 91 4.79 -0.68 -10.29
N HIS A 92 4.24 -1.82 -9.85
CA HIS A 92 3.09 -2.45 -10.48
C HIS A 92 2.12 -3.06 -9.46
N ALA A 93 0.83 -2.86 -9.66
CA ALA A 93 -0.23 -3.47 -8.86
C ALA A 93 -1.45 -3.77 -9.74
N GLY A 94 -1.20 -4.60 -10.76
CA GLY A 94 -2.18 -5.04 -11.73
C GLY A 94 -3.21 -6.01 -11.15
N MET A 95 -4.31 -6.19 -11.87
CA MET A 95 -5.32 -7.20 -11.53
C MET A 95 -4.78 -8.60 -11.81
N GLY A 96 -4.74 -9.45 -10.77
CA GLY A 96 -4.37 -10.85 -10.92
C GLY A 96 -5.48 -11.68 -11.57
N ARG A 97 -5.11 -12.72 -12.32
CA ARG A 97 -6.06 -13.75 -12.81
C ARG A 97 -6.12 -14.93 -11.85
N LYS A 98 -7.29 -15.56 -11.70
CA LYS A 98 -7.45 -16.79 -10.91
C LYS A 98 -6.45 -17.85 -11.40
N GLY A 99 -5.59 -18.35 -10.52
CA GLY A 99 -4.50 -19.28 -10.86
C GLY A 99 -3.12 -18.65 -11.09
N ARG A 100 -3.01 -17.32 -11.17
CA ARG A 100 -1.74 -16.57 -11.32
C ARG A 100 -1.40 -15.77 -10.06
N ARG A 101 -1.52 -16.41 -8.90
CA ARG A 101 -1.25 -15.76 -7.60
C ARG A 101 0.23 -15.48 -7.36
N SER A 102 1.11 -16.12 -8.12
CA SER A 102 2.57 -15.93 -8.11
C SER A 102 3.06 -14.94 -9.17
N ASP A 103 2.15 -14.28 -9.91
CA ASP A 103 2.55 -13.27 -10.89
C ASP A 103 3.04 -12.01 -10.16
N PRO A 104 4.32 -11.62 -10.30
CA PRO A 104 4.91 -10.47 -9.60
C PRO A 104 4.39 -9.10 -10.11
N ARG A 105 3.51 -9.09 -11.12
CA ARG A 105 2.83 -7.88 -11.59
C ARG A 105 1.42 -7.74 -11.01
N ALA A 106 0.91 -8.76 -10.33
CA ALA A 106 -0.42 -8.76 -9.74
C ALA A 106 -0.37 -8.25 -8.29
N SER A 107 -1.34 -7.43 -7.90
CA SER A 107 -1.44 -6.99 -6.51
C SER A 107 -1.67 -8.19 -5.55
N PRO A 108 -1.25 -8.10 -4.28
CA PRO A 108 -1.49 -9.12 -3.26
C PRO A 108 -2.97 -9.52 -3.12
N SER A 109 -3.88 -8.54 -3.22
CA SER A 109 -5.34 -8.75 -3.21
C SER A 109 -5.92 -9.21 -4.55
N MET A 110 -5.11 -9.26 -5.60
CA MET A 110 -5.51 -9.53 -7.00
C MET A 110 -6.51 -8.51 -7.57
N THR A 111 -6.61 -7.33 -6.98
CA THR A 111 -7.45 -6.23 -7.48
C THR A 111 -6.61 -5.20 -8.24
N ARG A 112 -7.21 -4.50 -9.20
CA ARG A 112 -6.50 -3.43 -9.94
C ARG A 112 -6.35 -2.22 -9.04
N GLN A 113 -5.12 -1.88 -8.69
CA GLN A 113 -4.81 -0.69 -7.88
C GLN A 113 -4.29 0.48 -8.71
N GLU A 114 -3.82 0.21 -9.93
CA GLU A 114 -3.50 1.24 -10.92
C GLU A 114 -4.76 1.78 -11.60
N PRO A 115 -4.88 3.10 -11.84
CA PRO A 115 -3.86 4.14 -11.63
C PRO A 115 -3.89 4.79 -10.23
N TYR A 116 -4.77 4.34 -9.34
CA TYR A 116 -5.10 5.03 -8.09
C TYR A 116 -3.91 5.21 -7.15
N VAL A 117 -3.08 4.18 -6.98
CA VAL A 117 -1.88 4.30 -6.14
C VAL A 117 -0.90 5.32 -6.70
N GLY A 118 -0.73 5.37 -8.02
CA GLY A 118 0.08 6.41 -8.67
C GLY A 118 -0.45 7.82 -8.41
N ALA A 119 -1.77 8.01 -8.43
CA ALA A 119 -2.39 9.30 -8.10
C ALA A 119 -2.18 9.69 -6.62
N ILE A 120 -2.25 8.73 -5.70
CA ILE A 120 -1.94 8.94 -4.27
C ILE A 120 -0.47 9.34 -4.11
N VAL A 121 0.45 8.64 -4.76
CA VAL A 121 1.88 8.98 -4.74
C VAL A 121 2.13 10.39 -5.28
N ALA A 122 1.47 10.78 -6.37
CA ALA A 122 1.57 12.13 -6.91
C ALA A 122 1.12 13.19 -5.89
N LEU A 123 0.00 12.96 -5.19
CA LEU A 123 -0.48 13.85 -4.12
C LEU A 123 0.46 13.91 -2.91
N LEU A 124 1.20 12.84 -2.62
CA LEU A 124 2.18 12.80 -1.55
C LEU A 124 3.49 13.55 -1.89
N GLY A 125 3.68 13.96 -3.14
CA GLY A 125 4.89 14.63 -3.62
C GLY A 125 5.76 13.82 -4.59
N GLY A 126 5.28 12.65 -5.06
CA GLY A 126 5.97 11.81 -6.02
C GLY A 126 6.79 10.68 -5.40
N MET A 127 7.46 9.88 -6.24
CA MET A 127 8.21 8.68 -5.83
C MET A 127 9.51 8.98 -5.07
N GLU A 128 9.99 10.21 -5.13
CA GLU A 128 11.29 10.61 -4.57
C GLU A 128 11.19 11.16 -3.14
N ILE A 129 9.99 11.12 -2.52
CA ILE A 129 9.86 11.56 -1.14
C ILE A 129 10.62 10.63 -0.18
N PRO A 130 11.16 11.14 0.94
CA PRO A 130 11.98 10.36 1.87
C PRO A 130 11.29 9.09 2.39
N GLU A 131 9.97 9.14 2.64
CA GLU A 131 9.22 7.98 3.13
C GLU A 131 9.12 6.85 2.11
N ILE A 132 8.99 7.17 0.82
CA ILE A 132 8.98 6.16 -0.25
C ILE A 132 10.38 5.59 -0.43
N ALA A 133 11.42 6.43 -0.39
CA ALA A 133 12.81 5.97 -0.45
C ALA A 133 13.12 5.00 0.70
N ALA A 134 12.73 5.32 1.94
CA ALA A 134 12.93 4.47 3.10
C ALA A 134 12.22 3.10 2.97
N VAL A 135 11.00 3.07 2.43
CA VAL A 135 10.30 1.80 2.16
C VAL A 135 11.03 0.97 1.11
N ARG A 136 11.52 1.60 0.02
CA ARG A 136 12.29 0.91 -1.03
C ARG A 136 13.62 0.36 -0.48
N GLN A 137 14.31 1.10 0.38
CA GLN A 137 15.52 0.63 1.06
C GLN A 137 15.24 -0.62 1.91
N VAL A 138 14.18 -0.61 2.74
CA VAL A 138 13.77 -1.78 3.52
C VAL A 138 13.48 -2.98 2.62
N GLN A 139 12.82 -2.77 1.49
CA GLN A 139 12.49 -3.84 0.52
C GLN A 139 13.72 -4.40 -0.19
N GLN A 140 14.69 -3.55 -0.52
CA GLN A 140 16.02 -3.95 -1.03
C GLN A 140 16.88 -4.57 0.06
N GLY A 141 16.46 -4.45 1.31
CA GLY A 141 17.11 -5.09 2.42
C GLY A 141 18.22 -4.30 3.09
N GLN A 142 18.11 -2.98 3.00
CA GLN A 142 18.91 -2.04 3.75
C GLN A 142 18.18 -1.68 5.04
N ASP A 143 18.93 -1.38 6.09
CA ASP A 143 18.37 -0.97 7.37
C ASP A 143 18.16 0.56 7.32
N PRO A 144 16.92 1.08 7.44
CA PRO A 144 16.63 2.51 7.28
C PRO A 144 17.26 3.38 8.38
N ALA A 145 17.86 2.76 9.41
CA ALA A 145 18.57 3.43 10.49
C ALA A 145 20.08 3.64 10.21
N VAL A 146 20.62 3.14 9.10
CA VAL A 146 22.03 3.30 8.73
C VAL A 146 22.12 4.06 7.39
N PRO A 147 22.69 5.28 7.38
CA PRO A 147 22.89 6.06 6.16
C PRO A 147 23.93 5.45 5.21
#